data_AF-A0A966BC93-F1
#
_entry.id   AF-A0A966BC93-F1
#
_cell.length_a   1.000
_cell.length_b   1.000
_cell.length_c   1.000
_cell.angle_alpha   90.00
_cell.angle_beta   90.00
_cell.angle_gamma   90.00
#
_symmetry.space_group_name_H-M   'P 1'
#
loop_
_entity.id
_entity.type
_entity.pdbx_description
1 polymer ?
#
loop_
_entity_poly.entity_id
_entity_poly.type
_entity_poly.pdbx_seq_one_letter_code
_entity_poly.pdbx_strand_id
1 'polypeptide(L)' 'PLFLFSTTFYPLSTYGDWGWVVRVSPLYHGVALIRAANLGEWSINLVGHAAVLVALAAVGLTITARRIEKLLLT' A
#
# COMPACT_ATOMS: atom_id res chain seq x y z
N PRO A 1 13.07 -7.48 -5.66
CA PRO A 1 12.34 -7.64 -4.39
C PRO A 1 10.91 -7.03 -4.42
N LEU A 2 10.73 -5.75 -4.78
CA LEU A 2 9.40 -5.11 -4.78
C LEU A 2 8.39 -5.73 -5.77
N PHE A 3 8.87 -6.28 -6.87
CA PHE A 3 8.05 -6.95 -7.90
C PHE A 3 7.26 -8.17 -7.38
N LEU A 4 7.77 -8.83 -6.33
CA LEU A 4 7.05 -9.92 -5.66
C LEU A 4 5.76 -9.41 -5.01
N PHE A 5 5.79 -8.21 -4.45
CA PHE A 5 4.67 -7.63 -3.71
C PHE A 5 3.61 -6.96 -4.59
N SER A 6 3.84 -6.81 -5.90
CA SER A 6 2.89 -6.12 -6.80
C SER A 6 1.74 -7.02 -7.30
N THR A 7 1.89 -8.34 -7.14
CA THR A 7 0.98 -9.38 -7.63
C THR A 7 0.63 -9.33 -9.11
N THR A 8 1.39 -8.59 -9.92
CA THR A 8 1.18 -8.50 -11.37
C THR A 8 1.75 -9.72 -12.09
N PHE A 9 2.91 -10.20 -11.65
CA PHE A 9 3.62 -11.35 -12.23
C PHE A 9 3.75 -12.54 -11.27
N TYR A 10 3.45 -12.33 -9.98
CA TYR A 10 3.39 -13.35 -8.93
C TYR A 10 2.03 -13.28 -8.24
N PRO A 11 1.02 -14.04 -8.73
CA PRO A 11 -0.32 -14.02 -8.16
C PRO A 11 -0.31 -14.32 -6.66
N LEU A 12 -1.29 -13.77 -5.93
CA LEU A 12 -1.35 -13.94 -4.48
C LEU A 12 -1.45 -15.42 -4.04
N SER A 13 -2.03 -16.27 -4.88
CA SER A 13 -2.14 -17.72 -4.67
C SER A 13 -0.77 -18.43 -4.62
N THR A 14 0.27 -17.86 -5.22
CA THR A 14 1.62 -18.42 -5.23
C THR A 14 2.29 -18.35 -3.84
N TYR A 15 1.80 -17.48 -2.95
CA TYR A 15 2.37 -17.28 -1.61
C TYR A 15 1.85 -18.24 -0.53
N GLY A 16 0.86 -19.08 -0.85
CA GLY A 16 0.22 -19.97 0.12
C GLY A 16 -0.26 -19.19 1.35
N ASP A 17 0.08 -19.68 2.54
CA ASP A 17 -0.32 -19.08 3.82
C ASP A 17 0.32 -17.70 4.10
N TRP A 18 1.38 -17.33 3.37
CA TRP A 18 2.11 -16.08 3.56
C TRP A 18 1.54 -14.90 2.75
N GLY A 19 0.45 -15.09 2.01
CA GLY A 19 -0.15 -14.06 1.17
C GLY A 19 -0.57 -12.79 1.93
N TRP A 20 -0.77 -12.87 3.25
CA TRP A 20 -1.09 -11.72 4.09
C TRP A 20 0.03 -10.68 4.13
N VAL A 21 1.30 -11.09 4.05
CA VAL A 21 2.46 -10.17 4.05
C VAL A 21 2.40 -9.25 2.84
N VAL A 22 2.01 -9.79 1.69
CA VAL A 22 1.84 -9.02 0.46
C VAL A 22 0.67 -8.05 0.57
N ARG A 23 -0.44 -8.49 1.16
CA ARG A 23 -1.64 -7.66 1.37
C ARG A 23 -1.39 -6.46 2.29
N VAL A 24 -0.42 -6.52 3.20
CA VAL A 24 -0.06 -5.38 4.07
C VAL A 24 0.76 -4.33 3.32
N SER A 25 1.39 -4.69 2.19
CA SER A 25 2.29 -3.77 1.50
C SER A 25 1.53 -2.60 0.82
N PRO A 26 2.03 -1.36 0.92
CA PRO A 26 1.42 -0.23 0.20
C PRO A 26 1.45 -0.43 -1.32
N LEU A 27 2.47 -1.14 -1.83
CA LEU A 27 2.61 -1.42 -3.26
C LEU A 27 1.44 -2.26 -3.79
N TYR A 28 1.01 -3.29 -3.05
CA TYR A 28 -0.15 -4.09 -3.40
C TYR A 28 -1.41 -3.24 -3.56
N HIS A 29 -1.68 -2.33 -2.60
CA HIS A 29 -2.84 -1.45 -2.65
C HIS A 29 -2.77 -0.46 -3.83
N GLY A 30 -1.60 0.11 -4.11
CA GLY A 30 -1.42 1.02 -5.25
C GLY A 30 -1.63 0.34 -6.60
N VAL A 31 -1.08 -0.87 -6.78
CA VAL A 31 -1.28 -1.63 -8.03
C VAL A 31 -2.73 -2.05 -8.22
N ALA A 32 -3.43 -2.45 -7.15
CA ALA A 32 -4.84 -2.80 -7.21
C ALA A 32 -5.71 -1.62 -7.71
N LEU A 33 -5.46 -0.40 -7.21
CA LEU A 33 -6.16 0.81 -7.63
C LEU A 33 -5.88 1.16 -9.10
N ILE A 34 -4.61 1.15 -9.52
CA ILE A 34 -4.23 1.46 -10.90
C ILE A 34 -4.81 0.43 -11.87
N ARG A 35 -4.80 -0.86 -11.50
CA ARG A 35 -5.38 -1.93 -12.32
C ARG A 35 -6.88 -1.73 -12.51
N ALA A 36 -7.60 -1.46 -11.42
CA ALA A 36 -9.04 -1.21 -11.46
C ALA A 36 -9.38 0.01 -12.34
N ALA A 37 -8.61 1.10 -12.21
CA ALA A 37 -8.78 2.29 -13.04
C ALA A 37 -8.56 2.01 -14.54
N ASN A 38 -7.54 1.22 -14.88
CA ASN A 38 -7.27 0.83 -16.28
C ASN A 38 -8.34 -0.10 -16.86
N LEU A 39 -8.88 -1.02 -16.05
CA LEU A 39 -9.93 -1.95 -16.47
C LEU A 39 -11.34 -1.32 -16.43
N GLY A 40 -11.48 -0.13 -15.84
CA GLY A 40 -12.78 0.50 -15.60
C GLY A 40 -13.63 -0.22 -14.55
N GLU A 41 -13.02 -1.09 -13.73
CA GLU A 41 -13.71 -1.91 -12.73
C GLU A 41 -13.81 -1.17 -11.39
N TRP A 42 -14.93 -0.51 -11.15
CA TRP A 42 -15.15 0.23 -9.90
C TRP A 42 -15.90 -0.63 -8.89
N SER A 43 -15.28 -0.85 -7.73
CA SER A 43 -15.84 -1.62 -6.61
C SER A 43 -15.61 -0.89 -5.29
N ILE A 44 -16.49 -1.09 -4.32
CA ILE A 44 -16.36 -0.55 -2.96
C ILE A 44 -15.04 -0.97 -2.29
N ASN A 45 -14.47 -2.11 -2.68
CA ASN A 45 -13.19 -2.60 -2.18
C ASN A 45 -12.03 -1.62 -2.48
N LEU A 46 -12.14 -0.81 -3.54
CA LEU A 46 -11.13 0.19 -3.89
C LEU A 46 -10.99 1.27 -2.82
N VAL A 47 -12.09 1.62 -2.14
CA VAL A 47 -12.06 2.56 -1.02
C VAL A 47 -11.17 2.02 0.10
N GLY A 48 -11.20 0.71 0.36
CA GLY A 48 -10.31 0.06 1.33
C GLY A 48 -8.83 0.21 0.95
N HIS A 49 -8.48 -0.03 -0.32
CA HIS A 49 -7.10 0.16 -0.79
C HIS A 49 -6.63 1.62 -0.68
N ALA A 50 -7.49 2.57 -1.06
CA ALA A 50 -7.18 3.99 -0.94
C ALA A 50 -7.05 4.41 0.54
N ALA A 51 -7.94 3.96 1.41
CA ALA A 51 -7.92 4.26 2.83
C ALA A 51 -6.62 3.79 3.50
N VAL A 52 -6.13 2.58 3.18
CA VAL A 52 -4.86 2.08 3.71
C VAL A 52 -3.70 2.97 3.27
N LEU A 53 -3.66 3.39 2.00
CA LEU A 53 -2.60 4.27 1.50
C LEU A 53 -2.63 5.65 2.18
N VAL A 54 -3.82 6.24 2.34
CA VAL A 54 -3.98 7.52 3.05
C VAL A 54 -3.54 7.40 4.51
N ALA A 55 -3.92 6.31 5.19
CA ALA A 55 -3.51 6.08 6.57
C ALA A 55 -1.98 5.96 6.69
N LEU A 56 -1.34 5.19 5.80
CA LEU A 56 0.12 5.04 5.77
C LEU A 56 0.82 6.38 5.50
N ALA A 57 0.30 7.18 4.56
CA ALA A 57 0.83 8.51 4.28
C ALA A 57 0.71 9.43 5.49
N ALA A 58 -0.46 9.48 6.14
CA ALA A 58 -0.68 10.30 7.32
C ALA A 58 0.24 9.91 8.48
N VAL A 59 0.40 8.61 8.74
CA VAL A 59 1.30 8.10 9.78
C VAL A 59 2.75 8.47 9.46
N GLY A 60 3.22 8.21 8.24
CA GLY A 60 4.59 8.53 7.81
C GLY A 60 4.90 10.02 7.90
N LEU A 61 3.99 10.87 7.44
CA LEU A 61 4.12 12.33 7.53
C LEU A 61 4.15 12.80 8.97
N THR A 62 3.26 12.29 9.83
CA THR A 62 3.19 12.69 11.25
C THR A 62 4.47 12.32 12.00
N ILE A 63 4.98 11.10 11.79
CA ILE A 63 6.23 10.64 12.41
C ILE A 63 7.40 11.50 11.92
N THR A 64 7.47 11.75 10.61
CA THR A 64 8.54 12.53 10.00
C THR A 64 8.54 13.98 10.50
N ALA A 65 7.37 14.62 10.55
CA ALA A 65 7.22 15.98 11.07
C ALA A 65 7.71 16.10 12.51
N ARG A 66 7.26 15.20 13.41
CA ARG A 66 7.71 15.17 14.81
C ARG A 66 9.22 14.93 14.95
N ARG A 67 9.78 14.08 14.08
CA ARG A 67 11.22 13.80 14.08
C ARG A 67 12.02 15.03 13.67
N ILE A 68 11.58 15.74 12.63
CA ILE A 68 12.23 16.96 12.15
C ILE A 68 12.14 18.06 13.19
N GLU A 69 10.96 18.29 13.80
CA GLU A 69 10.77 19.26 14.88
C GLU A 69 11.76 19.02 16.03
N LYS A 70 11.90 17.76 16.48
CA LYS A 70 12.85 17.41 17.53
C LYS A 70 14.31 17.68 17.15
N LEU A 71 14.70 17.44 15.90
CA LEU A 71 16.07 17.67 15.41
C LEU A 71 16.38 19.15 15.19
N LEU A 72 15.38 20.00 14.96
CA LEU A 72 15.57 21.45 14.79
C LEU A 72 15.58 22.21 16.13
N LEU A 73 15.05 21.60 17.20
CA LEU A 73 15.06 22.15 18.56
C LEU A 73 16.35 21.82 19.35
N THR A 74 17.27 21.07 18.75
CA THR A 74 18.62 20.76 19.27
C THR A 74 19.67 21.48 18.46
#